data_AF-L8FT70-F1
#
_entry.id   AF-L8FT70-F1
#
_cell.length_a   1.000
_cell.length_b   1.000
_cell.length_c   1.000
_cell.angle_alpha   90.00
_cell.angle_beta   90.00
_cell.angle_gamma   90.00
#
_symmetry.space_group_name_H-M   'P 1'
#
loop_
_entity.id
_entity.type
_entity.pdbx_description
1 polymer ?
#
loop_
_entity_poly.entity_id
_entity_poly.type
_entity_poly.pdbx_seq_one_letter_code
_entity_poly.pdbx_strand_id
1 'polypeptide(L)'
;ANYVRRLAQRLARRSYVAPSEIPASGLGALDYDGYRHIRFRADKAIWRNEDLGFELQMFPCGYLYRTPVEIFLVESGTARRLKAVPSLFEFGEVKDQLAPGARVAFSGFRIHAPLNRRDFYDEFMVFQGASYFRGLGKNHRYGLSARALALNTAGPEPEEFPIFRSFWIEKPDKPQAITVHA
;
A
#
# COMPACT_ATOMS: atom_id res chain seq x y z
N ALA A 1 11.46 14.12 4.31
CA ALA A 1 12.73 13.36 4.35
C ALA A 1 13.34 13.14 5.75
N ASN A 2 13.75 14.17 6.51
CA ASN A 2 14.51 13.98 7.77
C ASN A 2 13.79 13.17 8.88
N TYR A 3 12.46 13.20 8.91
CA TYR A 3 11.67 12.45 9.90
C TYR A 3 11.85 10.93 9.76
N VAL A 4 11.65 10.39 8.56
CA VAL A 4 11.69 8.93 8.30
C VAL A 4 13.09 8.37 8.57
N ARG A 5 14.14 9.07 8.16
CA ARG A 5 15.54 8.69 8.47
C ARG A 5 15.79 8.60 9.98
N ARG A 6 15.33 9.58 10.77
CA ARG A 6 15.45 9.54 12.24
C ARG A 6 14.62 8.42 12.87
N LEU A 7 13.45 8.12 12.30
CA LEU A 7 12.65 6.98 12.75
C LEU A 7 13.40 5.67 12.52
N ALA A 8 13.95 5.45 11.32
CA ALA A 8 14.75 4.27 11.00
C ALA A 8 15.97 4.13 11.92
N GLN A 9 16.72 5.21 12.17
CA GLN A 9 17.84 5.21 13.11
C GLN A 9 17.45 4.83 14.54
N ARG A 10 16.27 5.26 15.02
CA ARG A 10 15.76 4.87 16.34
C ARG A 10 15.36 3.40 16.40
N LEU A 11 14.75 2.88 15.33
CA LEU A 11 14.36 1.47 15.24
C LEU A 11 15.59 0.56 15.20
N ALA A 12 16.63 0.93 14.46
CA ALA A 12 17.88 0.16 14.34
C ALA A 12 18.65 0.02 15.66
N ARG A 13 18.37 0.86 16.67
CA ARG A 13 19.00 0.81 18.01
C ARG A 13 18.27 -0.11 18.99
N ARG A 14 17.25 -0.84 18.54
CA ARG A 14 16.43 -1.72 19.38
C ARG A 14 16.34 -3.09 18.72
N SER A 15 16.11 -4.13 19.52
CA SER A 15 15.81 -5.46 19.00
C SER A 15 14.59 -5.41 18.08
N TYR A 16 14.65 -6.16 16.99
CA TYR A 16 13.55 -6.27 16.04
C TYR A 16 12.31 -6.85 16.72
N VAL A 17 11.17 -6.21 16.50
CA VAL A 17 9.85 -6.72 16.86
C VAL A 17 9.02 -6.78 15.60
N ALA A 18 8.58 -8.00 15.24
CA ALA A 18 7.71 -8.21 14.09
C ALA A 18 6.37 -7.47 14.28
N PRO A 19 5.80 -6.84 13.24
CA PRO A 19 4.46 -6.29 13.34
C PRO A 19 3.43 -7.42 13.55
N SER A 20 2.38 -7.14 14.32
CA SER A 20 1.26 -8.07 14.44
C SER A 20 0.53 -8.21 13.11
N GLU A 21 0.27 -9.45 12.71
CA GLU A 21 -0.58 -9.76 11.56
C GLU A 21 -2.07 -9.67 11.91
N ILE A 22 -2.92 -9.53 10.89
CA ILE A 22 -4.35 -9.78 11.06
C ILE A 22 -4.61 -11.27 11.40
N PRO A 23 -5.73 -11.61 12.05
CA PRO A 23 -6.08 -13.00 12.31
C PRO A 23 -6.10 -13.86 11.04
N ALA A 24 -5.73 -15.13 11.16
CA ALA A 24 -5.80 -16.12 10.07
C ALA A 24 -7.25 -16.58 9.76
N SER A 25 -8.25 -15.84 10.24
CA SER A 25 -9.68 -16.05 10.01
C SER A 25 -10.27 -14.87 9.24
N GLY A 26 -11.47 -15.03 8.68
CA GLY A 26 -12.11 -13.99 7.86
C GLY A 26 -11.22 -13.62 6.68
N LEU A 27 -10.87 -12.33 6.54
CA LEU A 27 -10.01 -11.86 5.44
C LEU A 27 -8.64 -12.56 5.37
N GLY A 28 -8.07 -12.97 6.51
CA GLY A 28 -6.78 -13.68 6.54
C GLY A 28 -6.86 -15.16 6.14
N ALA A 29 -8.06 -15.72 6.05
CA ALA A 29 -8.32 -17.10 5.60
C ALA A 29 -8.65 -17.20 4.10
N LEU A 30 -8.78 -16.05 3.42
CA LEU A 30 -9.08 -16.01 1.99
C LEU A 30 -7.99 -16.70 1.19
N ASP A 31 -8.39 -17.38 0.12
CA ASP A 31 -7.50 -17.75 -0.97
C ASP A 31 -7.39 -16.60 -1.99
N TYR A 32 -6.67 -16.85 -3.08
CA TYR A 32 -6.47 -15.85 -4.14
C TYR A 32 -7.80 -15.41 -4.78
N ASP A 33 -8.71 -16.35 -5.03
CA ASP A 33 -9.99 -16.07 -5.68
C ASP A 33 -10.88 -15.23 -4.75
N GLY A 34 -10.96 -15.57 -3.47
CA GLY A 34 -11.65 -14.74 -2.49
C GLY A 34 -11.05 -13.33 -2.37
N TYR A 35 -9.71 -13.22 -2.34
CA TYR A 35 -9.04 -11.93 -2.19
C TYR A 35 -9.28 -10.99 -3.38
N ARG A 36 -9.25 -11.48 -4.62
CA ARG A 36 -9.45 -10.65 -5.82
C ARG A 36 -10.87 -10.10 -5.98
N HIS A 37 -11.85 -10.62 -5.22
CA HIS A 37 -13.18 -10.02 -5.13
C HIS A 37 -13.20 -8.72 -4.33
N ILE A 38 -12.21 -8.49 -3.46
CA ILE A 38 -12.13 -7.28 -2.66
C ILE A 38 -11.53 -6.14 -3.49
N ARG A 39 -12.31 -5.09 -3.70
CA ARG A 39 -11.91 -3.93 -4.52
C ARG A 39 -12.00 -2.66 -3.71
N PHE A 40 -11.02 -1.78 -3.87
CA PHE A 40 -11.15 -0.42 -3.36
C PHE A 40 -12.22 0.31 -4.16
N ARG A 41 -13.08 1.06 -3.47
CA ARG A 41 -14.13 1.86 -4.09
C ARG A 41 -13.52 3.04 -4.85
N ALA A 42 -13.63 3.03 -6.18
CA ALA A 42 -13.04 4.10 -7.02
C ALA A 42 -13.62 5.48 -6.69
N ASP A 43 -14.89 5.58 -6.27
CA ASP A 43 -15.51 6.83 -5.80
C ASP A 43 -14.90 7.38 -4.50
N LYS A 44 -14.14 6.56 -3.77
CA LYS A 44 -13.44 6.90 -2.53
C LYS A 44 -11.94 7.10 -2.72
N ALA A 45 -11.45 7.14 -3.96
CA ALA A 45 -10.03 7.34 -4.23
C ALA A 45 -9.56 8.65 -3.60
N ILE A 46 -8.38 8.59 -2.97
CA ILE A 46 -7.80 9.77 -2.32
C ILE A 46 -7.40 10.75 -3.42
N TRP A 47 -7.74 12.03 -3.22
CA TRP A 47 -7.55 13.14 -4.17
C TRP A 47 -8.37 13.07 -5.46
N ARG A 48 -9.38 12.21 -5.49
CA ARG A 48 -10.34 12.17 -6.58
C ARG A 48 -11.00 13.53 -6.78
N ASN A 49 -11.04 13.98 -8.04
CA ASN A 49 -11.59 15.27 -8.45
C ASN A 49 -10.90 16.51 -7.83
N GLU A 50 -9.69 16.38 -7.28
CA GLU A 50 -8.90 17.51 -6.78
C GLU A 50 -7.94 18.10 -7.83
N ASP A 51 -7.92 17.54 -9.05
CA ASP A 51 -7.06 17.98 -10.18
C ASP A 51 -5.55 18.02 -9.88
N LEU A 52 -5.08 17.07 -9.06
CA LEU A 52 -3.68 16.97 -8.64
C LEU A 52 -2.81 16.11 -9.57
N GLY A 53 -3.38 15.56 -10.64
CA GLY A 53 -2.70 14.61 -11.55
C GLY A 53 -2.51 13.20 -11.00
N PHE A 54 -2.82 12.96 -9.71
CA PHE A 54 -2.67 11.66 -9.06
C PHE A 54 -3.86 11.30 -8.18
N GLU A 55 -4.24 10.03 -8.19
CA GLU A 55 -5.22 9.44 -7.27
C GLU A 55 -4.63 8.22 -6.54
N LEU A 56 -5.01 8.02 -5.28
CA LEU A 56 -4.58 6.83 -4.52
C LEU A 56 -5.75 5.88 -4.25
N GLN A 57 -5.46 4.60 -4.33
CA GLN A 57 -6.34 3.54 -3.81
C GLN A 57 -5.54 2.60 -2.91
N MET A 58 -6.20 2.06 -1.89
CA MET A 58 -5.54 1.21 -0.90
C MET A 58 -5.83 -0.26 -1.17
N PHE A 59 -4.90 -1.14 -0.81
CA PHE A 59 -5.15 -2.57 -0.75
C PHE A 59 -5.50 -2.99 0.68
N PRO A 60 -6.52 -3.83 0.91
CA PRO A 60 -6.81 -4.34 2.23
C PRO A 60 -5.83 -5.48 2.59
N CYS A 61 -5.59 -5.67 3.88
CA CYS A 61 -5.02 -6.92 4.38
C CYS A 61 -5.97 -8.09 4.13
N GLY A 62 -5.41 -9.25 3.83
CA GLY A 62 -6.14 -10.48 3.53
C GLY A 62 -5.29 -11.44 2.71
N TYR A 63 -5.72 -12.69 2.62
CA TYR A 63 -4.96 -13.76 1.95
C TYR A 63 -3.51 -13.79 2.47
N LEU A 64 -2.49 -13.72 1.60
CA LEU A 64 -1.08 -13.70 1.99
C LEU A 64 -0.63 -12.34 2.58
N TYR A 65 -1.38 -11.26 2.35
CA TYR A 65 -1.02 -9.91 2.77
C TYR A 65 -1.52 -9.60 4.18
N ARG A 66 -1.02 -10.33 5.17
CA ARG A 66 -1.54 -10.27 6.55
C ARG A 66 -0.87 -9.23 7.44
N THR A 67 0.30 -8.72 7.05
CA THR A 67 1.02 -7.68 7.79
C THR A 67 0.49 -6.29 7.39
N PRO A 68 -0.06 -5.50 8.33
CA PRO A 68 -0.52 -4.14 8.05
C PRO A 68 0.62 -3.17 7.74
N VAL A 69 0.35 -2.22 6.86
CA VAL A 69 1.16 -1.01 6.66
C VAL A 69 0.39 0.23 7.12
N GLU A 70 1.10 1.20 7.68
CA GLU A 70 0.51 2.48 8.04
C GLU A 70 0.64 3.47 6.89
N ILE A 71 -0.46 4.12 6.51
CA ILE A 71 -0.44 5.15 5.46
C ILE A 71 -0.69 6.52 6.09
N PHE A 72 0.18 7.47 5.80
CA PHE A 72 0.07 8.86 6.21
C PHE A 72 -0.01 9.75 4.98
N LEU A 73 -1.00 10.63 4.94
CA LEU A 73 -1.08 11.71 3.95
C LEU A 73 -0.38 12.93 4.52
N VAL A 74 0.53 13.52 3.77
CA VAL A 74 1.29 14.70 4.17
C VAL A 74 0.81 15.91 3.38
N GLU A 75 0.32 16.93 4.09
CA GLU A 75 -0.14 18.18 3.50
C GLU A 75 0.39 19.34 4.35
N SER A 76 1.02 20.32 3.71
CA SER A 76 1.61 21.49 4.38
C SER A 76 2.51 21.13 5.57
N GLY A 77 3.35 20.10 5.40
CA GLY A 77 4.28 19.61 6.42
C GLY A 77 3.65 18.80 7.56
N THR A 78 2.33 18.58 7.54
CA THR A 78 1.61 17.81 8.56
C THR A 78 1.23 16.43 8.04
N ALA A 79 1.62 15.39 8.76
CA ALA A 79 1.24 14.00 8.45
C ALA A 79 -0.04 13.61 9.19
N ARG A 80 -1.05 13.12 8.46
CA ARG A 80 -2.28 12.56 9.04
C ARG A 80 -2.40 11.09 8.65
N ARG A 81 -2.61 10.23 9.65
CA ARG A 81 -2.81 8.80 9.43
C ARG A 81 -4.15 8.57 8.71
N LEU A 82 -4.10 7.89 7.57
CA LEU A 82 -5.29 7.38 6.91
C LEU A 82 -5.80 6.15 7.67
N LYS A 83 -7.07 6.18 8.09
CA LYS A 83 -7.69 5.07 8.79
C LYS A 83 -8.32 4.10 7.80
N ALA A 84 -7.98 2.83 7.92
CA ALA A 84 -8.66 1.77 7.20
C ALA A 84 -10.06 1.56 7.80
N VAL A 85 -11.08 1.66 6.96
CA VAL A 85 -12.48 1.39 7.33
C VAL A 85 -13.13 0.53 6.24
N PRO A 86 -14.05 -0.38 6.60
CA PRO A 86 -14.65 -1.30 5.63
C PRO A 86 -15.34 -0.58 4.46
N SER A 87 -15.91 0.61 4.70
CA SER A 87 -16.60 1.41 3.68
C SER A 87 -15.71 1.94 2.54
N LEU A 88 -14.38 1.77 2.62
CA LEU A 88 -13.46 2.04 1.52
C LEU A 88 -13.43 0.91 0.48
N PHE A 89 -14.00 -0.25 0.79
CA PHE A 89 -13.90 -1.45 -0.02
C PHE A 89 -15.28 -2.01 -0.39
N GLU A 90 -15.33 -2.62 -1.56
CA GLU A 90 -16.36 -3.54 -1.99
C GLU A 90 -15.84 -4.96 -1.78
N PHE A 91 -16.56 -5.77 -0.99
CA PHE A 91 -16.13 -7.12 -0.65
C PHE A 91 -16.75 -8.20 -1.55
N GLY A 92 -17.70 -7.84 -2.42
CA GLY A 92 -18.33 -8.78 -3.34
C GLY A 92 -18.86 -10.03 -2.64
N GLU A 93 -18.44 -11.19 -3.15
CA GLU A 93 -18.85 -12.52 -2.66
C GLU A 93 -18.28 -12.86 -1.28
N VAL A 94 -17.21 -12.20 -0.84
CA VAL A 94 -16.58 -12.45 0.46
C VAL A 94 -17.10 -11.55 1.58
N LYS A 95 -18.17 -10.79 1.33
CA LYS A 95 -18.78 -9.89 2.32
C LYS A 95 -19.14 -10.61 3.64
N ASP A 96 -19.59 -11.86 3.54
CA ASP A 96 -20.03 -12.65 4.70
C ASP A 96 -18.85 -13.16 5.55
N GLN A 97 -17.62 -13.02 5.04
CA GLN A 97 -16.39 -13.30 5.79
C GLN A 97 -15.97 -12.13 6.69
N LEU A 98 -16.57 -10.94 6.55
CA LEU A 98 -16.42 -9.89 7.54
C LEU A 98 -17.43 -10.09 8.65
N ALA A 99 -16.93 -10.48 9.83
CA ALA A 99 -17.72 -10.40 11.04
C ALA A 99 -18.27 -8.97 11.22
N PRO A 100 -19.48 -8.80 11.77
CA PRO A 100 -19.99 -7.49 12.14
C PRO A 100 -18.97 -6.73 13.01
N GLY A 101 -18.63 -5.49 12.61
CA GLY A 101 -17.61 -4.69 13.29
C GLY A 101 -16.16 -5.12 13.03
N ALA A 102 -15.91 -6.01 12.06
CA ALA A 102 -14.57 -6.41 11.66
C ALA A 102 -13.73 -5.18 11.31
N ARG A 103 -12.53 -5.13 11.90
CA ARG A 103 -11.52 -4.13 11.58
C ARG A 103 -10.83 -4.55 10.29
N VAL A 104 -10.58 -3.57 9.42
CA VAL A 104 -9.72 -3.73 8.25
C VAL A 104 -8.42 -2.98 8.47
N ALA A 105 -7.40 -3.42 7.76
CA ALA A 105 -6.09 -2.78 7.72
C ALA A 105 -5.64 -2.67 6.26
N PHE A 106 -4.69 -1.78 5.98
CA PHE A 106 -4.09 -1.68 4.65
C PHE A 106 -2.88 -2.61 4.56
N SER A 107 -2.74 -3.30 3.43
CA SER A 107 -1.53 -4.07 3.09
C SER A 107 -0.60 -3.35 2.13
N GLY A 108 -1.07 -2.24 1.55
CA GLY A 108 -0.38 -1.52 0.50
C GLY A 108 -1.29 -0.48 -0.14
N PHE A 109 -0.80 0.12 -1.21
CA PHE A 109 -1.54 1.09 -2.00
C PHE A 109 -1.05 1.10 -3.45
N ARG A 110 -1.83 1.77 -4.29
CA ARG A 110 -1.53 2.01 -5.68
C ARG A 110 -1.82 3.46 -6.04
N ILE A 111 -1.03 3.96 -6.97
CA ILE A 111 -1.10 5.33 -7.48
C ILE A 111 -1.59 5.27 -8.91
N HIS A 112 -2.57 6.11 -9.22
CA HIS A 112 -3.07 6.28 -10.57
C HIS A 112 -2.73 7.67 -11.09
N ALA A 113 -2.53 7.78 -12.41
CA ALA A 113 -2.25 9.01 -13.13
C ALA A 113 -2.75 8.90 -14.58
N PRO A 114 -3.00 10.03 -15.28
CA PRO A 114 -3.40 10.02 -16.69
C PRO A 114 -2.22 9.68 -17.62
N LEU A 115 -1.82 8.41 -17.62
CA LEU A 115 -0.60 7.92 -18.26
C LEU A 115 -0.78 7.69 -19.77
N ASN A 116 -1.85 7.00 -20.14
CA ASN A 116 -2.13 6.64 -21.53
C ASN A 116 -3.09 7.64 -22.18
N ARG A 117 -4.09 8.11 -21.42
CA ARG A 117 -5.10 9.08 -21.84
C ARG A 117 -5.31 10.15 -20.77
N ARG A 118 -5.72 11.36 -21.19
CA ARG A 118 -5.95 12.48 -20.28
C ARG A 118 -7.20 12.32 -19.42
N ASP A 119 -8.19 11.57 -19.88
CA ASP A 119 -9.49 11.39 -19.26
C ASP A 119 -9.61 10.09 -18.44
N PHE A 120 -8.51 9.34 -18.29
CA PHE A 120 -8.49 8.08 -17.59
C PHE A 120 -7.27 7.98 -16.69
N TYR A 121 -7.48 7.64 -15.42
CA TYR A 121 -6.41 7.46 -14.43
C TYR A 121 -5.96 6.00 -14.44
N ASP A 122 -4.90 5.72 -15.20
CA ASP A 122 -4.24 4.42 -15.24
C ASP A 122 -3.50 4.15 -13.92
N GLU A 123 -3.56 2.91 -13.43
CA GLU A 123 -2.64 2.48 -12.37
C GLU A 123 -1.21 2.52 -12.92
N PHE A 124 -0.30 3.24 -12.25
CA PHE A 124 1.09 3.33 -12.70
C PHE A 124 2.11 2.90 -11.65
N MET A 125 1.77 2.84 -10.37
CA MET A 125 2.68 2.37 -9.34
C MET A 125 1.95 1.64 -8.21
N VAL A 126 2.50 0.51 -7.76
CA VAL A 126 1.94 -0.35 -6.71
C VAL A 126 3.00 -0.65 -5.66
N PHE A 127 2.63 -0.52 -4.39
CA PHE A 127 3.41 -0.93 -3.23
C PHE A 127 2.60 -1.95 -2.43
N GLN A 128 3.03 -3.21 -2.43
CA GLN A 128 2.36 -4.28 -1.68
C GLN A 128 3.28 -5.48 -1.51
N GLY A 129 3.36 -6.01 -0.29
CA GLY A 129 4.16 -7.20 0.03
C GLY A 129 5.63 -6.87 0.27
N ALA A 130 6.13 -7.23 1.46
CA ALA A 130 7.49 -6.93 1.92
C ALA A 130 7.96 -5.51 1.54
N SER A 131 9.10 -5.38 0.86
CA SER A 131 9.62 -4.09 0.35
C SER A 131 9.50 -3.98 -1.17
N TYR A 132 8.56 -4.72 -1.77
CA TYR A 132 8.36 -4.74 -3.21
C TYR A 132 7.52 -3.56 -3.69
N PHE A 133 7.82 -3.13 -4.91
CA PHE A 133 6.97 -2.22 -5.67
C PHE A 133 7.10 -2.48 -7.16
N ARG A 134 6.09 -2.06 -7.92
CA ARG A 134 6.04 -2.17 -9.38
C ARG A 134 5.63 -0.82 -9.96
N GLY A 135 6.17 -0.50 -11.14
CA GLY A 135 5.84 0.71 -11.87
C GLY A 135 5.56 0.42 -13.34
N LEU A 136 4.72 1.24 -13.96
CA LEU A 136 4.42 1.23 -15.39
C LEU A 136 4.81 2.55 -16.03
N GLY A 137 5.35 2.44 -17.24
CA GLY A 137 5.47 3.54 -18.17
C GLY A 137 4.27 3.56 -19.13
N LYS A 138 4.17 4.61 -19.94
CA LYS A 138 3.13 4.73 -20.96
C LYS A 138 3.11 3.51 -21.88
N ASN A 139 1.93 2.94 -22.10
CA ASN A 139 1.68 1.74 -22.91
C ASN A 139 2.38 0.45 -22.43
N HIS A 140 2.91 0.41 -21.20
CA HIS A 140 3.48 -0.80 -20.63
C HIS A 140 2.44 -1.66 -19.91
N ARG A 141 2.78 -2.94 -19.74
CA ARG A 141 2.08 -3.89 -18.87
C ARG A 141 3.02 -4.32 -17.75
N TYR A 142 2.47 -4.80 -16.64
CA TYR A 142 3.30 -5.27 -15.54
C TYR A 142 4.15 -6.46 -15.98
N GLY A 143 5.43 -6.39 -15.65
CA GLY A 143 6.38 -7.49 -15.73
C GLY A 143 7.13 -7.61 -14.42
N LEU A 144 8.32 -7.02 -14.37
CA LEU A 144 9.23 -7.09 -13.22
C LEU A 144 8.72 -6.31 -12.00
N SER A 145 9.23 -6.71 -10.82
CA SER A 145 9.13 -5.94 -9.59
C SER A 145 10.50 -5.42 -9.19
N ALA A 146 10.53 -4.29 -8.49
CA ALA A 146 11.67 -3.86 -7.71
C ALA A 146 11.46 -4.22 -6.24
N ARG A 147 12.55 -4.26 -5.48
CA ARG A 147 12.55 -4.31 -4.00
C ARG A 147 13.43 -3.19 -3.49
N ALA A 148 13.07 -2.57 -2.36
CA ALA A 148 13.89 -1.51 -1.78
C ALA A 148 15.16 -2.03 -1.09
N LEU A 149 15.11 -3.25 -0.55
CA LEU A 149 16.27 -3.89 0.08
C LEU A 149 16.17 -5.41 -0.10
N ALA A 150 17.31 -6.04 -0.36
CA ALA A 150 17.47 -7.49 -0.41
C ALA A 150 18.63 -7.86 0.53
N LEU A 151 18.43 -8.88 1.37
CA LEU A 151 19.40 -9.32 2.37
C LEU A 151 19.60 -10.83 2.22
N ASN A 152 20.86 -11.26 2.18
CA ASN A 152 21.25 -12.67 2.08
C ASN A 152 20.64 -13.41 0.86
N THR A 153 20.22 -12.71 -0.19
CA THR A 153 19.71 -13.34 -1.41
C THR A 153 20.79 -14.22 -2.04
N ALA A 154 20.48 -15.52 -2.20
CA ALA A 154 21.42 -16.54 -2.66
C ALA A 154 22.71 -16.68 -1.82
N GLY A 155 22.66 -16.24 -0.57
CA GLY A 155 23.75 -16.40 0.40
C GLY A 155 23.73 -17.76 1.11
N PRO A 156 24.73 -18.03 1.96
CA PRO A 156 24.75 -19.23 2.81
C PRO A 156 23.70 -19.17 3.93
N GLU A 157 23.34 -17.96 4.36
CA GLU A 157 22.26 -17.70 5.31
C GLU A 157 20.89 -17.61 4.60
N PRO A 158 19.76 -17.93 5.26
CA PRO A 158 18.44 -17.75 4.69
C PRO A 158 18.19 -16.31 4.21
N GLU A 159 17.52 -16.18 3.06
CA GLU A 159 17.10 -14.86 2.56
C GLU A 159 16.14 -14.20 3.55
N GLU A 160 16.44 -12.94 3.89
CA GLU A 160 15.55 -12.12 4.69
C GLU A 160 14.78 -11.16 3.77
N PHE A 161 13.50 -10.95 4.09
CA PHE A 161 12.60 -10.08 3.32
C PHE A 161 12.23 -8.84 4.14
N PRO A 162 13.01 -7.74 4.03
CA PRO A 162 12.66 -6.47 4.65
C PRO A 162 11.27 -6.01 4.21
N ILE A 163 10.51 -5.45 5.14
CA ILE A 163 9.15 -4.97 4.92
C ILE A 163 9.08 -3.45 5.00
N PHE A 164 8.26 -2.83 4.16
CA PHE A 164 7.78 -1.48 4.43
C PHE A 164 6.74 -1.53 5.56
N ARG A 165 6.92 -0.73 6.60
CA ARG A 165 5.98 -0.65 7.75
C ARG A 165 5.02 0.52 7.64
N SER A 166 5.49 1.62 7.07
CA SER A 166 4.77 2.89 7.03
C SER A 166 5.13 3.65 5.77
N PHE A 167 4.18 4.40 5.23
CA PHE A 167 4.37 5.27 4.09
C PHE A 167 3.86 6.68 4.41
N TRP A 168 4.60 7.69 3.98
CA TRP A 168 4.21 9.10 4.00
C TRP A 168 4.11 9.58 2.56
N ILE A 169 2.88 9.81 2.10
CA ILE A 169 2.59 10.20 0.73
C ILE A 169 2.27 11.69 0.75
N GLU A 170 3.12 12.48 0.11
CA GLU A 170 2.91 13.93 0.03
C GLU A 170 1.80 14.24 -0.97
N LYS A 171 0.87 15.10 -0.57
CA LYS A 171 -0.12 15.67 -1.48
C LYS A 171 0.62 16.42 -2.59
N PRO A 172 0.42 16.05 -3.87
CA PRO A 172 1.13 16.69 -4.97
C PRO A 172 0.87 18.20 -5.01
N ASP A 173 1.92 18.98 -5.20
CA ASP A 173 1.86 20.41 -5.50
C ASP A 173 1.84 20.68 -7.01
N LYS A 174 2.22 19.68 -7.82
CA LYS A 174 2.29 19.71 -9.27
C LYS A 174 1.78 18.39 -9.86
N PRO A 175 1.07 18.41 -11.00
CA PRO A 175 0.46 17.21 -11.57
C PRO A 175 1.45 16.26 -12.25
N GLN A 176 2.75 16.58 -12.31
CA GLN A 176 3.78 15.75 -12.94
C GLN A 176 4.62 14.92 -11.96
N ALA A 177 4.52 15.16 -10.65
CA ALA A 177 5.34 14.49 -9.65
C ALA A 177 4.57 14.17 -8.37
N ILE A 178 4.84 12.99 -7.82
CA ILE A 178 4.35 12.57 -6.51
C ILE A 178 5.53 12.07 -5.68
N THR A 179 5.54 12.39 -4.39
CA THR A 179 6.60 12.00 -3.46
C THR A 179 6.06 11.01 -2.44
N VAL A 180 6.74 9.86 -2.32
CA VAL A 180 6.47 8.82 -1.33
C VAL A 180 7.72 8.61 -0.48
N HIS A 181 7.59 8.69 0.84
CA HIS A 181 8.62 8.26 1.79
C HIS A 181 8.20 6.96 2.46
N ALA A 182 9.16 6.07 2.73
CA ALA A 182 8.93 4.78 3.37
C ALA A 182 10.12 4.40 4.28
#